data_AF-A0A5Q0BQV1-F1
#
_entry.id   AF-A0A5Q0BQV1-F1
#
_cell.length_a   1.000
_cell.length_b   1.000
_cell.length_c   1.000
_cell.angle_alpha   90.00
_cell.angle_beta   90.00
_cell.angle_gamma   90.00
#
_symmetry.space_group_name_H-M   'P 1'
#
loop_
_entity.id
_entity.type
_entity.pdbx_description
1 polymer ?
#
loop_
_entity_poly.entity_id
_entity_poly.type
_entity_poly.pdbx_seq_one_letter_code
_entity_poly.pdbx_strand_id
1 'polypeptide(L)'
;MIRKSDLSGYMKLGVAGLFFCALLASGCGKANLRNATPDEIAANTERVATAGGQPGVDYQSPLLTQEHWQVNMGGEDILSYRLSGHADDAGKRVQHHRIDIDSEYRAKHPAGYLDARFADGTLRPIAHLRQETERCQEFNTMQSGCAFRDRFDFPLSEEELAVFAKTGLSARLVGKSGDLQKIELPATYIQGYLKAVNTN
;
A
#
# COMPACT_ATOMS: atom_id res chain seq x y z
N MET A 1 -77.35 38.78 16.44
CA MET A 1 -77.16 37.40 15.93
C MET A 1 -76.00 37.45 14.94
N ILE A 2 -74.85 36.89 15.33
CA ILE A 2 -73.56 36.96 14.64
C ILE A 2 -73.39 35.70 13.80
N ARG A 3 -72.89 35.83 12.56
CA ARG A 3 -71.82 34.98 12.00
C ARG A 3 -71.33 35.57 10.68
N LYS A 4 -70.16 36.22 10.76
CA LYS A 4 -69.25 36.48 9.65
C LYS A 4 -68.54 35.17 9.31
N SER A 5 -68.35 34.93 8.02
CA SER A 5 -67.57 33.82 7.46
C SER A 5 -66.08 34.19 7.48
N ASP A 6 -65.28 33.44 8.24
CA ASP A 6 -63.81 33.43 8.17
C ASP A 6 -63.38 32.79 6.82
N LEU A 7 -62.59 33.43 5.94
CA LEU A 7 -61.18 33.83 6.01
C LEU A 7 -60.18 32.66 6.19
N SER A 8 -59.64 32.28 5.03
CA SER A 8 -58.19 32.13 4.79
C SER A 8 -57.45 31.08 5.63
N GLY A 9 -57.30 29.89 5.03
CA GLY A 9 -56.34 28.89 5.48
C GLY A 9 -54.90 29.40 5.39
N TYR A 10 -54.26 29.53 6.55
CA TYR A 10 -52.85 29.87 6.70
C TYR A 10 -51.95 28.64 6.60
N MET A 11 -50.90 28.81 5.80
CA MET A 11 -49.52 28.32 5.95
C MET A 11 -49.27 27.26 7.04
N LYS A 12 -48.84 26.07 6.60
CA LYS A 12 -47.83 25.29 7.32
C LYS A 12 -46.61 25.15 6.41
N LEU A 13 -45.67 26.09 6.55
CA LEU A 13 -44.28 25.89 6.15
C LEU A 13 -43.71 24.80 7.08
N GLY A 14 -43.63 23.56 6.57
CA GLY A 14 -42.77 22.55 7.14
C GLY A 14 -41.33 22.92 6.81
N VAL A 15 -40.58 23.35 7.82
CA VAL A 15 -39.14 23.59 7.74
C VAL A 15 -38.48 22.27 7.34
N ALA A 16 -38.12 22.16 6.06
CA ALA A 16 -37.33 21.08 5.53
C ALA A 16 -35.99 21.03 6.26
N GLY A 17 -35.66 19.82 6.73
CA GLY A 17 -34.45 19.55 7.48
C GLY A 17 -33.21 20.07 6.76
N LEU A 18 -32.41 20.82 7.50
CA LEU A 18 -31.02 21.10 7.16
C LEU A 18 -30.30 19.77 6.96
N PHE A 19 -30.07 19.40 5.71
CA PHE A 19 -29.03 18.46 5.34
C PHE A 19 -27.70 19.09 5.76
N PHE A 20 -27.19 18.62 6.89
CA PHE A 20 -25.82 18.87 7.32
C PHE A 20 -24.91 18.12 6.33
N CYS A 21 -24.54 18.80 5.23
CA CYS A 21 -23.43 18.39 4.38
C CYS A 21 -22.15 18.52 5.22
N ALA A 22 -21.85 17.48 5.99
CA ALA A 22 -20.58 17.32 6.65
C ALA A 22 -19.49 17.18 5.58
N LEU A 23 -18.77 18.28 5.35
CA LEU A 23 -17.31 18.33 5.22
C LEU A 23 -16.66 17.15 4.46
N LEU A 24 -16.89 17.06 3.15
CA LEU A 24 -15.92 16.47 2.25
C LEU A 24 -14.88 17.52 1.87
N ALA A 25 -14.09 17.94 2.86
CA ALA A 25 -12.78 18.54 2.60
C ALA A 25 -11.76 17.41 2.46
N SER A 26 -11.96 16.54 1.46
CA SER A 26 -10.93 15.61 1.00
C SER A 26 -9.90 16.44 0.24
N GLY A 27 -9.02 17.11 0.99
CA GLY A 27 -7.78 17.61 0.46
C GLY A 27 -7.03 16.40 -0.11
N CYS A 28 -6.97 16.29 -1.43
CA CYS A 28 -6.05 15.42 -2.16
C CYS A 28 -4.59 15.89 -1.94
N GLY A 29 -4.14 15.94 -0.69
CA GLY A 29 -2.74 15.68 -0.40
C GLY A 29 -2.62 14.16 -0.35
N LYS A 30 -1.68 13.57 -1.10
CA LYS A 30 -1.29 12.16 -0.86
C LYS A 30 -1.02 12.04 0.64
N ALA A 31 -1.92 11.38 1.38
CA ALA A 31 -1.77 11.26 2.82
C ALA A 31 -0.40 10.63 3.07
N ASN A 32 0.39 11.23 3.97
CA ASN A 32 1.70 10.68 4.29
C ASN A 32 1.50 9.41 5.11
N LEU A 33 1.30 8.28 4.43
CA LEU A 33 1.01 6.97 5.02
C LEU A 33 2.12 6.50 5.99
N ARG A 34 3.32 7.07 5.92
CA ARG A 34 4.40 6.78 6.88
C ARG A 34 4.12 7.35 8.28
N ASN A 35 3.32 8.40 8.35
CA ASN A 35 2.94 9.07 9.59
C ASN A 35 1.45 8.88 9.92
N ALA A 36 0.74 8.09 9.13
CA ALA A 36 -0.66 7.80 9.36
C ALA A 36 -0.84 6.99 10.65
N THR A 37 -1.98 7.23 11.29
CA THR A 37 -2.44 6.47 12.45
C THR A 37 -2.84 5.05 12.03
N PRO A 38 -2.84 4.07 12.97
CA PRO A 38 -3.35 2.73 12.67
C PRO A 38 -4.78 2.72 12.12
N ASP A 39 -5.63 3.64 12.57
CA ASP A 39 -7.03 3.72 12.14
C ASP A 39 -7.18 4.18 10.69
N GLU A 40 -6.36 5.16 10.27
CA GLU A 40 -6.31 5.59 8.88
C GLU A 40 -5.81 4.48 7.96
N ILE A 41 -4.77 3.73 8.38
CA ILE A 41 -4.27 2.60 7.61
C ILE A 41 -5.31 1.48 7.54
N ALA A 42 -6.00 1.20 8.64
CA ALA A 42 -7.05 0.18 8.68
C ALA A 42 -8.22 0.54 7.75
N ALA A 43 -8.66 1.80 7.77
CA ALA A 43 -9.76 2.29 6.94
C ALA A 43 -9.44 2.25 5.43
N ASN A 44 -8.15 2.31 5.07
CA ASN A 44 -7.69 2.25 3.68
C ASN A 44 -7.12 0.86 3.31
N THR A 45 -7.21 -0.14 4.19
CA THR A 45 -6.86 -1.52 3.83
C THR A 45 -8.02 -2.14 3.07
N GLU A 46 -7.76 -2.51 1.83
CA GLU A 46 -8.76 -3.00 0.90
C GLU A 46 -8.96 -4.50 1.03
N ARG A 47 -10.22 -4.92 0.88
CA ARG A 47 -10.63 -6.31 0.79
C ARG A 47 -10.91 -6.60 -0.69
N VAL A 48 -10.07 -7.40 -1.32
CA VAL A 48 -10.06 -7.66 -2.75
C VAL A 48 -10.46 -9.12 -3.00
N ALA A 49 -11.33 -9.35 -3.98
CA ALA A 49 -11.65 -10.70 -4.40
C ALA A 49 -10.39 -11.38 -4.95
N THR A 50 -10.10 -12.59 -4.50
CA THR A 50 -8.90 -13.32 -4.93
C THR A 50 -8.93 -13.55 -6.44
N ALA A 51 -7.82 -13.26 -7.10
CA ALA A 51 -7.70 -13.42 -8.55
C ALA A 51 -7.70 -14.90 -8.95
N GLY A 52 -8.23 -15.21 -10.14
CA GLY A 52 -8.10 -16.55 -10.72
C GLY A 52 -9.02 -17.63 -10.14
N GLY A 53 -10.11 -17.24 -9.47
CA GLY A 53 -11.14 -18.18 -8.99
C GLY A 53 -10.72 -19.02 -7.78
N GLN A 54 -9.64 -18.63 -7.10
CA GLN A 54 -9.30 -19.23 -5.83
C GLN A 54 -10.31 -18.80 -4.77
N PRO A 55 -10.76 -19.75 -3.92
CA PRO A 55 -11.56 -19.43 -2.75
C PRO A 55 -10.79 -18.49 -1.81
N GLY A 56 -11.52 -17.67 -1.06
CA GLY A 56 -10.97 -16.74 -0.08
C GLY A 56 -10.99 -15.26 -0.49
N VAL A 57 -10.25 -14.47 0.27
CA VAL A 57 -10.20 -13.01 0.14
C VAL A 57 -8.80 -12.50 0.42
N ASP A 58 -8.33 -11.60 -0.45
CA ASP A 58 -7.07 -10.91 -0.28
C ASP A 58 -7.28 -9.57 0.44
N TYR A 59 -6.41 -9.28 1.39
CA TYR A 59 -6.33 -7.99 2.07
C TYR A 59 -5.08 -7.27 1.61
N GLN A 60 -5.22 -6.02 1.21
CA GLN A 60 -4.13 -5.20 0.69
C GLN A 60 -4.10 -3.87 1.44
N SER A 61 -3.02 -3.62 2.18
CA SER A 61 -2.80 -2.33 2.83
C SER A 61 -2.47 -1.22 1.81
N PRO A 62 -2.62 0.06 2.20
CA PRO A 62 -2.31 1.20 1.33
C PRO A 62 -0.88 1.17 0.79
N LEU A 63 -0.70 1.44 -0.50
CA LEU A 63 0.61 1.39 -1.14
C LEU A 63 1.55 2.48 -0.62
N LEU A 64 2.75 2.10 -0.19
CA LEU A 64 3.85 3.03 0.07
C LEU A 64 4.76 3.09 -1.15
N THR A 65 5.16 4.30 -1.54
CA THR A 65 6.07 4.52 -2.67
C THR A 65 7.27 5.34 -2.21
N GLN A 66 8.45 5.00 -2.72
CA GLN A 66 9.69 5.76 -2.61
C GLN A 66 10.21 6.05 -4.02
N GLU A 67 10.67 7.27 -4.23
CA GLU A 67 11.25 7.71 -5.50
C GLU A 67 12.72 8.09 -5.25
N HIS A 68 13.61 7.65 -6.13
CA HIS A 68 15.04 7.97 -6.07
C HIS A 68 15.54 8.42 -7.44
N TRP A 69 16.05 9.64 -7.53
CA TRP A 69 16.55 10.19 -8.78
C TRP A 69 17.93 9.64 -9.15
N GLN A 70 18.04 9.03 -10.33
CA GLN A 70 19.29 8.53 -10.91
C GLN A 70 19.96 9.60 -11.77
N VAL A 71 21.00 10.23 -11.24
CA VAL A 71 21.75 11.29 -11.95
C VAL A 71 22.37 10.79 -13.26
N ASN A 72 22.90 9.56 -13.28
CA ASN A 72 23.67 9.04 -14.41
C ASN A 72 22.81 8.54 -15.57
N MET A 73 21.57 8.11 -15.31
CA MET A 73 20.66 7.59 -16.33
C MET A 73 19.47 8.51 -16.61
N GLY A 74 19.23 9.55 -15.82
CA GLY A 74 18.12 10.49 -16.04
C GLY A 74 16.75 9.83 -15.85
N GLY A 75 16.19 10.00 -14.65
CA GLY A 75 14.88 9.49 -14.29
C GLY A 75 14.82 9.02 -12.85
N GLU A 76 13.64 8.59 -12.42
CA GLU A 76 13.38 8.10 -11.07
C GLU A 76 13.34 6.57 -11.08
N ASP A 77 14.02 5.98 -10.10
CA ASP A 77 13.72 4.63 -9.65
C ASP A 77 12.56 4.73 -8.65
N ILE A 78 11.57 3.87 -8.81
CA ILE A 78 10.37 3.83 -7.98
C ILE A 78 10.33 2.48 -7.27
N LEU A 79 10.25 2.51 -5.94
CA LEU A 79 9.99 1.33 -5.13
C LEU A 79 8.63 1.47 -4.47
N SER A 80 7.69 0.63 -4.88
CA SER A 80 6.35 0.56 -4.30
C SER A 80 6.18 -0.74 -3.53
N TYR A 81 5.63 -0.66 -2.32
CA TYR A 81 5.47 -1.83 -1.46
C TYR A 81 4.28 -1.69 -0.50
N ARG A 82 3.73 -2.83 -0.08
CA ARG A 82 2.60 -2.91 0.87
C ARG A 82 2.56 -4.25 1.58
N LEU A 83 1.88 -4.30 2.72
CA LEU A 83 1.48 -5.57 3.33
C LEU A 83 0.25 -6.13 2.64
N SER A 84 0.28 -7.43 2.40
CA SER A 84 -0.86 -8.15 1.87
C SER A 84 -1.04 -9.46 2.63
N GLY A 85 -2.24 -9.99 2.62
CA GLY A 85 -2.44 -11.35 3.08
C GLY A 85 -3.74 -11.98 2.61
N HIS A 86 -3.79 -13.31 2.68
CA HIS A 86 -4.91 -14.10 2.21
C HIS A 86 -5.67 -14.76 3.38
N ALA A 87 -6.98 -14.58 3.41
CA ALA A 87 -7.90 -15.33 4.28
C ALA A 87 -8.62 -16.38 3.46
N ASP A 88 -8.75 -17.58 4.02
CA ASP A 88 -9.52 -18.67 3.40
C ASP A 88 -11.03 -18.37 3.37
N ASP A 89 -11.81 -19.23 2.70
CA ASP A 89 -13.27 -19.09 2.55
C ASP A 89 -14.05 -18.96 3.86
N ALA A 90 -13.48 -19.42 4.99
CA ALA A 90 -14.12 -19.24 6.27
C ALA A 90 -14.08 -17.78 6.73
N GLY A 91 -13.25 -16.93 6.10
CA GLY A 91 -13.17 -15.49 6.31
C GLY A 91 -12.73 -15.08 7.71
N LYS A 92 -12.29 -16.04 8.53
CA LYS A 92 -12.11 -15.85 9.98
C LYS A 92 -10.72 -15.38 10.37
N ARG A 93 -9.70 -15.66 9.54
CA ARG A 93 -8.32 -15.31 9.83
C ARG A 93 -7.47 -15.31 8.56
N VAL A 94 -6.67 -14.26 8.39
CA VAL A 94 -5.61 -14.23 7.38
C VAL A 94 -4.49 -15.17 7.84
N GLN A 95 -4.10 -16.12 7.00
CA GLN A 95 -3.07 -17.13 7.36
C GLN A 95 -1.74 -16.91 6.63
N HIS A 96 -1.77 -16.19 5.51
CA HIS A 96 -0.60 -15.99 4.68
C HIS A 96 -0.35 -14.50 4.50
N HIS A 97 0.56 -13.95 5.28
CA HIS A 97 0.97 -12.57 5.14
C HIS A 97 2.24 -12.47 4.30
N ARG A 98 2.39 -11.36 3.58
CA ARG A 98 3.59 -11.04 2.81
C ARG A 98 3.74 -9.54 2.61
N ILE A 99 4.94 -9.13 2.21
CA ILE A 99 5.19 -7.82 1.62
C ILE A 99 5.19 -8.00 0.11
N ASP A 100 4.27 -7.33 -0.58
CA ASP A 100 4.28 -7.23 -2.05
C ASP A 100 5.14 -6.04 -2.44
N ILE A 101 6.05 -6.23 -3.41
CA ILE A 101 6.99 -5.19 -3.84
C ILE A 101 7.00 -5.11 -5.37
N ASP A 102 6.99 -3.88 -5.86
CA ASP A 102 7.11 -3.52 -7.27
C ASP A 102 8.21 -2.45 -7.39
N SER A 103 9.29 -2.81 -8.08
CA SER A 103 10.47 -1.96 -8.26
C SER A 103 10.62 -1.62 -9.74
N GLU A 104 10.48 -0.35 -10.09
CA GLU A 104 10.78 0.20 -11.41
C GLU A 104 12.13 0.92 -11.31
N TYR A 105 13.10 0.55 -12.14
CA TYR A 105 14.45 1.11 -12.03
C TYR A 105 15.20 1.15 -13.35
N ARG A 106 16.22 2.00 -13.44
CA ARG A 106 17.08 2.13 -14.63
C ARG A 106 18.47 1.60 -14.35
N ALA A 107 18.94 0.66 -15.17
CA ALA A 107 20.26 0.06 -15.01
C ALA A 107 20.85 -0.44 -16.34
N LYS A 108 22.16 -0.68 -16.38
CA LYS A 108 22.82 -1.33 -17.54
C LYS A 108 22.44 -2.80 -17.66
N HIS A 109 22.22 -3.43 -16.52
CA HIS A 109 21.79 -4.81 -16.35
C HIS A 109 20.73 -4.86 -15.26
N PRO A 110 19.84 -5.87 -15.25
CA PRO A 110 18.88 -6.02 -14.17
C PRO A 110 19.59 -6.05 -12.81
N ALA A 111 19.01 -5.38 -11.81
CA ALA A 111 19.52 -5.30 -10.44
C ALA A 111 19.73 -6.70 -9.85
N GLY A 112 18.84 -7.63 -10.23
CA GLY A 112 18.91 -9.02 -9.82
C GLY A 112 18.90 -9.12 -8.31
N TYR A 113 17.92 -8.47 -7.65
CA TYR A 113 17.73 -8.57 -6.22
C TYR A 113 17.69 -10.05 -5.82
N LEU A 114 18.55 -10.50 -4.92
CA LEU A 114 18.64 -11.91 -4.51
C LEU A 114 18.01 -12.13 -3.15
N ASP A 115 18.25 -11.22 -2.21
CA ASP A 115 17.89 -11.35 -0.81
C ASP A 115 17.35 -10.03 -0.23
N ALA A 116 16.55 -10.12 0.82
CA ALA A 116 16.35 -9.02 1.78
C ALA A 116 17.18 -9.24 3.03
N ARG A 117 17.93 -8.22 3.42
CA ARG A 117 18.61 -8.11 4.71
C ARG A 117 17.74 -7.35 5.70
N PHE A 118 17.27 -8.02 6.74
CA PHE A 118 16.47 -7.40 7.79
C PHE A 118 17.36 -6.68 8.81
N ALA A 119 16.74 -5.85 9.65
CA ALA A 119 17.45 -5.07 10.67
C ALA A 119 18.18 -5.92 11.72
N ASP A 120 17.74 -7.15 11.95
CA ASP A 120 18.41 -8.14 12.80
C ASP A 120 19.62 -8.82 12.12
N GLY A 121 19.89 -8.46 10.86
CA GLY A 121 20.98 -9.01 10.06
C GLY A 121 20.63 -10.29 9.31
N THR A 122 19.42 -10.84 9.49
CA THR A 122 18.97 -12.02 8.77
C THR A 122 18.85 -11.74 7.27
N LEU A 123 19.26 -12.71 6.46
CA LEU A 123 19.11 -12.68 5.01
C LEU A 123 18.02 -13.67 4.61
N ARG A 124 17.08 -13.21 3.80
CA ARG A 124 15.96 -14.01 3.31
C ARG A 124 15.89 -13.93 1.79
N PRO A 125 15.82 -15.07 1.08
CA PRO A 125 15.76 -15.07 -0.37
C PRO A 125 14.47 -14.40 -0.85
N ILE A 126 14.58 -13.70 -1.97
CA ILE A 126 13.46 -13.03 -2.65
C ILE A 126 12.75 -14.03 -3.56
N ALA A 127 11.42 -14.13 -3.43
CA ALA A 127 10.61 -14.83 -4.41
C ALA A 127 10.27 -13.90 -5.58
N HIS A 128 10.93 -14.10 -6.71
CA HIS A 128 10.65 -13.33 -7.94
C HIS A 128 9.36 -13.80 -8.58
N LEU A 129 8.39 -12.90 -8.68
CA LEU A 129 7.12 -13.16 -9.35
C LEU A 129 7.21 -12.82 -10.83
N ARG A 130 7.85 -11.69 -11.16
CA ARG A 130 8.01 -11.24 -12.53
C ARG A 130 9.18 -10.28 -12.67
N GLN A 131 9.91 -10.38 -13.77
CA GLN A 131 10.94 -9.44 -14.17
C GLN A 131 10.72 -9.06 -15.62
N GLU A 132 10.62 -7.76 -15.89
CA GLU A 132 10.32 -7.20 -17.20
C GLU A 132 11.41 -6.20 -17.60
N THR A 133 11.79 -6.22 -18.87
CA THR A 133 12.60 -5.16 -19.47
C THR A 133 11.65 -4.30 -20.30
N GLU A 134 11.40 -3.07 -19.86
CA GLU A 134 10.39 -2.22 -20.49
C GLU A 134 10.97 -1.51 -21.72
N ARG A 135 12.14 -0.88 -21.58
CA ARG A 135 12.76 -0.12 -22.66
C ARG A 135 14.26 0.04 -22.46
N CYS A 136 15.05 -0.26 -23.48
CA CYS A 136 16.47 0.07 -23.53
C CYS A 136 16.70 1.32 -24.35
N GLN A 137 17.52 2.25 -23.85
CA GLN A 137 17.84 3.50 -24.54
C GLN A 137 19.26 3.97 -24.21
N GLU A 138 19.82 4.73 -25.13
CA GLU A 138 21.00 5.55 -24.84
C GLU A 138 20.54 6.77 -24.05
N PHE A 139 21.05 6.90 -22.83
CA PHE A 139 20.72 8.03 -21.96
C PHE A 139 21.66 9.22 -22.21
N ASN A 140 22.86 8.96 -22.74
CA ASN A 140 23.78 9.95 -23.32
C ASN A 140 24.81 9.24 -24.24
N THR A 141 25.74 10.00 -24.83
CA THR A 141 26.77 9.48 -25.75
C THR A 141 27.74 8.46 -25.12
N MET A 142 27.70 8.26 -23.79
CA MET A 142 28.61 7.36 -23.06
C MET A 142 27.91 6.27 -22.24
N GLN A 143 26.58 6.30 -22.12
CA GLN A 143 25.81 5.38 -21.27
C GLN A 143 24.53 4.92 -21.95
N SER A 144 24.47 3.63 -22.23
CA SER A 144 23.24 2.90 -22.53
C SER A 144 22.76 2.15 -21.29
N GLY A 145 21.44 1.99 -21.17
CA GLY A 145 20.83 1.14 -20.14
C GLY A 145 19.38 0.86 -20.47
N CYS A 146 18.72 0.10 -19.60
CA CYS A 146 17.31 -0.25 -19.74
C CYS A 146 16.52 0.14 -18.48
N ALA A 147 15.26 0.46 -18.69
CA ALA A 147 14.24 0.46 -17.65
C ALA A 147 13.79 -0.99 -17.40
N PHE A 148 13.78 -1.39 -16.14
CA PHE A 148 13.36 -2.69 -15.66
C PHE A 148 12.22 -2.52 -14.67
N ARG A 149 11.37 -3.54 -14.59
CA ARG A 149 10.35 -3.68 -13.57
C ARG A 149 10.44 -5.07 -12.95
N ASP A 150 10.69 -5.12 -11.65
CA ASP A 150 10.76 -6.35 -10.88
C ASP A 150 9.62 -6.39 -9.86
N ARG A 151 8.87 -7.48 -9.85
CA ARG A 151 7.84 -7.78 -8.86
C ARG A 151 8.23 -9.00 -8.05
N PHE A 152 8.19 -8.87 -6.75
CA PHE A 152 8.57 -9.93 -5.83
C PHE A 152 7.87 -9.78 -4.49
N ASP A 153 7.92 -10.86 -3.70
CA ASP A 153 7.36 -10.86 -2.36
C ASP A 153 8.28 -11.46 -1.30
N PHE A 154 7.93 -11.17 -0.05
CA PHE A 154 8.51 -11.83 1.12
C PHE A 154 7.39 -12.34 2.01
N PRO A 155 7.33 -13.65 2.30
CA PRO A 155 6.36 -14.16 3.26
C PRO A 155 6.68 -13.63 4.66
N LEU A 156 5.66 -13.36 5.46
CA LEU A 156 5.78 -12.98 6.87
C LEU A 156 4.94 -13.93 7.72
N SER A 157 5.54 -14.43 8.79
CA SER A 157 4.79 -15.17 9.83
C SER A 157 3.99 -14.22 10.71
N GLU A 158 2.99 -14.76 11.40
CA GLU A 158 2.21 -13.99 12.38
C GLU A 158 3.07 -13.52 13.56
N GLU A 159 4.03 -14.36 13.99
CA GLU A 159 4.97 -14.02 15.06
C GLU A 159 5.86 -12.83 14.67
N GLU A 160 6.37 -12.83 13.43
CA GLU A 160 7.13 -11.71 12.88
C GLU A 160 6.29 -10.44 12.83
N LEU A 161 5.05 -10.52 12.35
CA LEU A 161 4.16 -9.36 12.32
C LEU A 161 3.85 -8.83 13.72
N ALA A 162 3.69 -9.69 14.72
CA ALA A 162 3.48 -9.27 16.11
C ALA A 162 4.69 -8.51 16.68
N VAL A 163 5.91 -8.89 16.28
CA VAL A 163 7.14 -8.16 16.62
C VAL A 163 7.21 -6.84 15.86
N PHE A 164 7.04 -6.87 14.54
CA PHE A 164 7.13 -5.67 13.70
C PHE A 164 6.02 -4.65 13.98
N ALA A 165 4.86 -5.08 14.46
CA ALA A 165 3.82 -4.18 14.95
C ALA A 165 4.28 -3.33 16.15
N LYS A 166 5.36 -3.71 16.85
CA LYS A 166 5.95 -2.94 17.94
C LYS A 166 7.14 -2.11 17.50
N THR A 167 7.97 -2.65 16.60
CA THR A 167 9.27 -2.04 16.23
C THR A 167 9.28 -1.35 14.88
N GLY A 168 8.29 -1.61 14.03
CA GLY A 168 8.37 -1.42 12.59
C GLY A 168 9.20 -2.52 11.92
N LEU A 169 9.17 -2.53 10.60
CA LEU A 169 9.99 -3.39 9.74
C LEU A 169 10.93 -2.53 8.91
N SER A 170 12.20 -2.92 8.88
CA SER A 170 13.22 -2.34 8.01
C SER A 170 14.00 -3.47 7.34
N ALA A 171 14.02 -3.47 6.02
CA ALA A 171 14.78 -4.41 5.22
C ALA A 171 15.53 -3.69 4.09
N ARG A 172 16.70 -4.19 3.71
CA ARG A 172 17.45 -3.74 2.54
C ARG A 172 17.43 -4.82 1.48
N LEU A 173 17.11 -4.43 0.25
CA LEU A 173 17.18 -5.30 -0.92
C LEU A 173 18.63 -5.40 -1.36
N VAL A 174 19.13 -6.63 -1.43
CA VAL A 174 20.51 -6.96 -1.77
C VAL A 174 20.52 -7.54 -3.18
N GLY A 175 21.24 -6.88 -4.09
CA GLY A 175 21.52 -7.40 -5.43
C GLY A 175 22.95 -7.89 -5.57
N LYS A 176 23.34 -8.26 -6.79
CA LYS A 176 24.71 -8.72 -7.10
C LYS A 176 25.79 -7.67 -6.83
N SER A 177 25.42 -6.39 -6.87
CA SER A 177 26.32 -5.25 -6.65
C SER A 177 26.27 -4.66 -5.24
N GLY A 178 25.54 -5.29 -4.30
CA GLY A 178 25.41 -4.84 -2.90
C GLY A 178 23.99 -4.40 -2.52
N ASP A 179 23.88 -3.64 -1.43
CA ASP A 179 22.61 -3.06 -0.95
C ASP A 179 22.12 -2.00 -1.94
N LEU A 180 20.88 -2.11 -2.42
CA LEU A 180 20.35 -1.27 -3.50
C LEU A 180 19.20 -0.36 -3.06
N GLN A 181 18.22 -0.89 -2.30
CA GLN A 181 17.04 -0.12 -1.88
C GLN A 181 16.57 -0.55 -0.48
N LYS A 182 15.86 0.33 0.24
CA LYS A 182 15.41 0.10 1.62
C LYS A 182 13.88 0.12 1.73
N ILE A 183 13.33 -0.95 2.26
CA ILE A 183 11.91 -1.05 2.63
C ILE A 183 11.77 -0.66 4.09
N GLU A 184 10.82 0.24 4.37
CA GLU A 184 10.47 0.64 5.72
C GLU A 184 8.97 0.67 5.90
N LEU A 185 8.47 -0.14 6.84
CA LEU A 185 7.09 -0.12 7.30
C LEU A 185 7.07 0.35 8.76
N PRO A 186 6.51 1.54 9.05
CA PRO A 186 6.34 2.01 10.42
C PRO A 186 5.48 1.07 11.24
N ALA A 187 5.72 0.99 12.55
CA ALA A 187 4.93 0.15 13.45
C ALA A 187 3.41 0.45 13.35
N THR A 188 3.03 1.73 13.23
CA THR A 188 1.64 2.17 13.08
C THR A 188 0.98 1.63 11.82
N TYR A 189 1.74 1.52 10.72
CA TYR A 189 1.26 0.95 9.47
C TYR A 189 0.93 -0.54 9.64
N ILE A 190 1.82 -1.29 10.28
CA ILE A 190 1.64 -2.72 10.53
C ILE A 190 0.48 -2.96 11.49
N GLN A 191 0.37 -2.15 12.55
CA GLN A 191 -0.77 -2.18 13.47
C GLN A 191 -2.10 -1.92 12.77
N GLY A 192 -2.16 -0.94 11.88
CA GLY A 192 -3.38 -0.62 11.14
C GLY A 192 -3.79 -1.73 10.18
N TYR A 193 -2.84 -2.32 9.47
CA TYR A 193 -3.08 -3.51 8.64
C TYR A 193 -3.62 -4.67 9.50
N LEU A 194 -2.94 -4.99 10.61
CA LEU A 194 -3.38 -6.05 11.54
C LEU A 194 -4.76 -5.78 12.13
N LYS A 195 -5.08 -4.51 12.42
CA LYS A 195 -6.42 -4.11 12.85
C LYS A 195 -7.44 -4.43 11.76
N ALA A 196 -7.22 -4.01 10.52
CA ALA A 196 -8.16 -4.27 9.43
C ALA A 196 -8.43 -5.77 9.20
N VAL A 197 -7.39 -6.61 9.26
CA VAL A 197 -7.54 -8.04 8.98
C VAL A 197 -8.07 -8.86 10.15
N ASN A 198 -7.97 -8.37 11.39
CA ASN A 198 -8.46 -9.07 12.59
C ASN A 198 -9.85 -8.61 13.06
N THR A 199 -10.41 -7.53 12.51
CA THR A 199 -11.72 -6.99 12.93
C THR A 199 -12.87 -7.42 12.01
N ASN A 200 -12.58 -8.18 10.95
CA ASN A 200 -13.56 -8.71 9.99
C ASN A 200 -13.73 -10.22 10.18
#